data_AF-A0A1Y0KQS0-F1
#
_entry.id   AF-A0A1Y0KQS0-F1
#
_cell.length_a   1.000
_cell.length_b   1.000
_cell.length_c   1.000
_cell.angle_alpha   90.00
_cell.angle_beta   90.00
_cell.angle_gamma   90.00
#
_symmetry.space_group_name_H-M   'P 1'
#
loop_
_entity.id
_entity.type
_entity.pdbx_description
1 polymer ?
#
loop_
_entity_poly.entity_id
_entity_poly.type
_entity_poly.pdbx_seq_one_letter_code
_entity_poly.pdbx_strand_id
1 'polypeptide(L)'
;MAKKNILTIGFSVAEEDVEFSDFDSDMSLLDWDIILFKPDINDYIRRCVDTFEGRPCLSDDDSFKLKSQSEHWRREIKSAMDNGKLVIVFLSELTKLNIATGEKRFSGTGRNQQVTRIVTSYDNYHSIPLSLKPLIAKGKEIKLSAKNSEIISSYWSEFSAVSSYKVILDGECEPCLVTKHGDKVVGTIVRSKNSNGALVCLPDIEFYPDSFFVGEEDEENEGEFTEEAKQFSSKFIKYIVSLSKTLNSQGELTPEPDWAKSYNFKLELEKSEAQKLLKIEQKLEKVQAEKESVIDKVKDLERIRYLLFEKGKPLEYAILDALRTIGFEVSQFNDGESEFDAVFESKEGRLIGEVEGKDNKAINIDKLRQLALNIYEDLEREEVEVSAKPVLFGNAYRLLPVESRAAPFTSKCLSAAIISSTALVSTPDLFVVVKYLKDNKDIRFATKCRKAILDSVGLVDFPEIPRRGSVLSKQERGSSAI
;
A
#
# COMPACT_ATOMS: atom_id res chain seq x y z
N MET A 1 8.69 17.73 35.96
CA MET A 1 9.49 16.88 35.04
C MET A 1 8.77 16.86 33.72
N ALA A 2 9.48 17.02 32.59
CA ALA A 2 8.84 16.96 31.28
C ALA A 2 8.22 15.58 31.06
N LYS A 3 6.97 15.56 30.63
CA LYS A 3 6.27 14.34 30.18
C LYS A 3 7.04 13.79 28.96
N LYS A 4 7.28 12.48 28.94
CA LYS A 4 7.95 11.80 27.83
C LYS A 4 6.90 11.39 26.81
N ASN A 5 7.12 11.70 25.54
CA ASN A 5 6.22 11.27 24.47
C ASN A 5 6.56 9.82 24.10
N ILE A 6 5.56 8.94 24.10
CA ILE A 6 5.73 7.50 23.88
C ILE A 6 4.83 7.05 22.73
N LEU A 7 5.41 6.27 21.82
CA LEU A 7 4.71 5.65 20.71
C LEU A 7 4.75 4.13 20.83
N THR A 8 3.63 3.47 20.52
CA THR A 8 3.53 2.03 20.33
C THR A 8 3.27 1.72 18.86
N ILE A 9 3.97 0.71 18.32
CA ILE A 9 3.81 0.24 16.93
C ILE A 9 3.58 -1.27 16.95
N GLY A 10 2.49 -1.70 16.32
CA GLY A 10 2.13 -3.13 16.20
C GLY A 10 1.51 -3.73 17.47
N PHE A 11 1.25 -2.91 18.49
CA PHE A 11 0.42 -3.24 19.65
C PHE A 11 -0.02 -1.93 20.32
N SER A 12 -1.05 -2.01 21.16
CA SER A 12 -1.65 -0.91 21.91
C SER A 12 -1.63 -1.21 23.41
N VAL A 13 -1.73 -0.15 24.21
CA VAL A 13 -1.80 -0.23 25.68
C VAL A 13 -2.98 0.61 26.16
N ALA A 14 -3.54 0.26 27.32
CA ALA A 14 -4.68 0.95 27.93
C ALA A 14 -4.21 2.20 28.70
N GLU A 15 -3.51 3.11 28.01
CA GLU A 15 -2.98 4.36 28.58
C GLU A 15 -3.19 5.50 27.59
N GLU A 16 -3.96 6.52 27.98
CA GLU A 16 -4.35 7.64 27.10
C GLU A 16 -3.16 8.49 26.65
N ASP A 17 -2.09 8.51 27.46
CA ASP A 17 -0.88 9.30 27.23
C ASP A 17 0.12 8.63 26.28
N VAL A 18 -0.23 7.48 25.70
CA VAL A 18 0.61 6.72 24.77
C VAL A 18 -0.05 6.67 23.40
N GLU A 19 0.68 7.15 22.39
CA GLU A 19 0.19 7.13 21.02
C GLU A 19 0.34 5.74 20.40
N PHE A 20 -0.58 5.41 19.50
CA PHE A 20 -0.60 4.14 18.77
C PHE A 20 -0.44 4.38 17.27
N SER A 21 0.32 3.49 16.63
CA SER A 21 0.45 3.41 15.19
C SER A 21 0.40 1.97 14.71
N ASP A 22 -0.28 1.76 13.59
CA ASP A 22 -0.20 0.51 12.86
C ASP A 22 1.19 0.31 12.24
N PHE A 23 1.51 -0.94 11.93
CA PHE A 23 2.73 -1.29 11.21
C PHE A 23 2.76 -0.67 9.80
N ASP A 24 1.61 -0.43 9.15
CA ASP A 24 1.54 0.11 7.79
C ASP A 24 1.59 1.66 7.71
N SER A 25 2.01 2.32 8.80
CA SER A 25 2.12 3.77 8.88
C SER A 25 3.44 4.31 8.30
N ASP A 26 3.38 5.45 7.62
CA ASP A 26 4.55 6.17 7.08
C ASP A 26 5.09 7.25 8.04
N MET A 27 4.69 7.22 9.32
CA MET A 27 5.12 8.24 10.29
C MET A 27 6.63 8.23 10.52
N SER A 28 7.17 9.44 10.77
CA SER A 28 8.52 9.63 11.31
C SER A 28 8.57 9.11 12.74
N LEU A 29 9.72 8.67 13.25
CA LEU A 29 9.89 8.39 14.69
C LEU A 29 10.51 9.58 15.46
N LEU A 30 10.73 10.71 14.77
CA LEU A 30 11.45 11.86 15.32
C LEU A 30 10.65 12.75 16.28
N ASP A 31 9.36 12.49 16.51
CA ASP A 31 8.54 13.28 17.44
C ASP A 31 8.42 12.69 18.86
N TRP A 32 8.83 11.43 19.07
CA TRP A 32 8.69 10.71 20.36
C TRP A 32 10.01 10.48 21.09
N ASP A 33 10.01 10.49 22.42
CA ASP A 33 11.21 10.18 23.20
C ASP A 33 11.49 8.67 23.27
N ILE A 34 10.43 7.87 23.34
CA ILE A 34 10.48 6.42 23.49
C ILE A 34 9.55 5.77 22.48
N ILE A 35 10.06 4.78 21.75
CA ILE A 35 9.33 4.02 20.75
C ILE A 35 9.28 2.56 21.21
N LEU A 36 8.08 1.99 21.26
CA LEU A 36 7.84 0.59 21.56
C LEU A 36 7.36 -0.11 20.30
N PHE A 37 8.12 -1.07 19.82
CA PHE A 37 7.93 -1.67 18.50
C PHE A 37 7.75 -3.18 18.62
N LYS A 38 6.66 -3.70 18.05
CA LYS A 38 6.46 -5.13 17.84
C LYS A 38 6.43 -5.37 16.33
N PRO A 39 7.33 -6.21 15.77
CA PRO A 39 7.34 -6.52 14.35
C PRO A 39 6.18 -7.48 14.03
N ASP A 40 4.96 -6.96 14.09
CA ASP A 40 3.74 -7.68 13.75
C ASP A 40 3.38 -7.45 12.28
N ILE A 41 3.28 -8.56 11.54
CA ILE A 41 2.91 -8.59 10.12
C ILE A 41 1.68 -9.48 9.89
N ASN A 42 0.91 -9.79 10.94
CA ASN A 42 -0.21 -10.72 10.90
C ASN A 42 -1.26 -10.32 9.85
N ASP A 43 -1.49 -9.02 9.64
CA ASP A 43 -2.43 -8.54 8.62
C ASP A 43 -2.01 -8.90 7.19
N TYR A 44 -0.70 -9.00 6.92
CA TYR A 44 -0.21 -9.51 5.64
C TYR A 44 -0.47 -11.01 5.50
N ILE A 45 -0.29 -11.77 6.58
CA ILE A 45 -0.55 -13.21 6.58
C ILE A 45 -2.04 -13.48 6.37
N ARG A 46 -2.92 -12.73 7.04
CA ARG A 46 -4.38 -12.87 6.93
C ARG A 46 -4.89 -12.57 5.51
N ARG A 47 -4.25 -11.64 4.81
CA ARG A 47 -4.55 -11.31 3.40
C ARG A 47 -4.00 -12.34 2.40
N CYS A 48 -3.16 -13.27 2.86
CA CYS A 48 -2.53 -14.24 1.99
C CYS A 48 -3.52 -15.29 1.48
N VAL A 49 -3.60 -15.44 0.16
CA VAL A 49 -4.48 -16.44 -0.50
C VAL A 49 -3.70 -17.70 -0.90
N ASP A 50 -2.38 -17.56 -1.13
CA ASP A 50 -1.55 -18.63 -1.70
C ASP A 50 -0.51 -19.16 -0.69
N THR A 51 0.01 -20.35 -0.98
CA THR A 51 1.14 -20.94 -0.25
C THR A 51 2.22 -21.42 -1.21
N PHE A 52 3.48 -21.31 -0.79
CA PHE A 52 4.64 -21.83 -1.50
C PHE A 52 5.57 -22.51 -0.50
N GLU A 53 5.96 -23.76 -0.78
CA GLU A 53 6.75 -24.60 0.14
C GLU A 53 6.15 -24.67 1.58
N GLY A 54 4.82 -24.72 1.67
CA GLY A 54 4.11 -24.79 2.96
C GLY A 54 4.14 -23.50 3.77
N ARG A 55 4.56 -22.36 3.19
CA ARG A 55 4.54 -21.05 3.82
C ARG A 55 3.59 -20.09 3.11
N PRO A 56 3.00 -19.11 3.81
CA PRO A 56 2.22 -18.04 3.19
C PRO A 56 3.01 -17.38 2.07
N CYS A 57 2.39 -17.20 0.91
CA CYS A 57 2.98 -16.55 -0.24
C CYS A 57 2.17 -15.29 -0.59
N LEU A 58 2.72 -14.11 -0.31
CA LEU A 58 2.03 -12.85 -0.55
C LEU A 58 1.83 -12.59 -2.05
N SER A 59 0.88 -11.72 -2.39
CA SER A 59 0.67 -11.18 -3.74
C SER A 59 1.84 -10.28 -4.18
N ASP A 60 1.92 -9.88 -5.45
CA ASP A 60 2.95 -8.93 -5.92
C ASP A 60 2.85 -7.58 -5.17
N ASP A 61 1.62 -7.10 -4.93
CA ASP A 61 1.35 -5.82 -4.26
C ASP A 61 1.66 -5.88 -2.76
N ASP A 62 1.17 -6.90 -2.05
CA ASP A 62 1.45 -7.06 -0.62
C ASP A 62 2.93 -7.33 -0.34
N SER A 63 3.61 -8.03 -1.26
CA SER A 63 5.06 -8.25 -1.21
C SER A 63 5.82 -6.93 -1.28
N PHE A 64 5.44 -6.05 -2.19
CA PHE A 64 6.05 -4.73 -2.32
C PHE A 64 5.77 -3.88 -1.09
N LYS A 65 4.50 -3.86 -0.61
CA LYS A 65 4.10 -3.08 0.56
C LYS A 65 4.84 -3.51 1.82
N LEU A 66 4.87 -4.80 2.14
CA LEU A 66 5.58 -5.33 3.31
C LEU A 66 7.07 -5.01 3.27
N LYS A 67 7.71 -5.18 2.10
CA LYS A 67 9.13 -4.88 1.94
C LYS A 67 9.41 -3.39 2.13
N SER A 68 8.64 -2.52 1.49
CA SER A 68 8.78 -1.06 1.62
C SER A 68 8.57 -0.62 3.07
N GLN A 69 7.56 -1.18 3.76
CA GLN A 69 7.26 -0.85 5.14
C GLN A 69 8.33 -1.34 6.12
N SER A 70 8.89 -2.54 5.89
CA SER A 70 10.02 -3.05 6.67
C SER A 70 11.25 -2.16 6.51
N GLU A 71 11.54 -1.71 5.27
CA GLU A 71 12.64 -0.78 5.00
C GLU A 71 12.40 0.59 5.63
N HIS A 72 11.15 1.08 5.64
CA HIS A 72 10.74 2.30 6.33
C HIS A 72 11.08 2.22 7.83
N TRP A 73 10.51 1.26 8.55
CA TRP A 73 10.77 1.11 9.98
C TRP A 73 12.24 0.89 10.31
N ARG A 74 12.95 0.14 9.48
CA ARG A 74 14.39 -0.07 9.65
C ARG A 74 15.15 1.26 9.61
N ARG A 75 14.80 2.16 8.68
CA ARG A 75 15.41 3.50 8.59
C ARG A 75 14.98 4.39 9.75
N GLU A 76 13.70 4.40 10.07
CA GLU A 76 13.16 5.23 11.14
C GLU A 76 13.70 4.85 12.52
N ILE A 77 13.77 3.56 12.85
CA ILE A 77 14.35 3.08 14.11
C ILE A 77 15.82 3.50 14.20
N LYS A 78 16.57 3.36 13.10
CA LYS A 78 17.98 3.78 13.06
C LYS A 78 18.11 5.29 13.24
N SER A 79 17.29 6.08 12.54
CA SER A 79 17.25 7.54 12.66
C SER A 79 16.90 7.97 14.09
N ALA A 80 15.92 7.31 14.71
CA ALA A 80 15.52 7.58 16.08
C ALA A 80 16.65 7.31 17.08
N MET A 81 17.33 6.17 16.95
CA MET A 81 18.52 5.87 17.74
C MET A 81 19.61 6.92 17.54
N ASP A 82 19.94 7.26 16.30
CA ASP A 82 20.98 8.24 15.98
C ASP A 82 20.65 9.63 16.55
N ASN A 83 19.36 9.95 16.74
CA ASN A 83 18.88 11.18 17.38
C ASN A 83 18.66 11.07 18.91
N GLY A 84 19.20 10.04 19.56
CA GLY A 84 19.23 9.97 21.02
C GLY A 84 18.00 9.34 21.68
N LYS A 85 17.12 8.72 20.90
CA LYS A 85 15.86 8.14 21.40
C LYS A 85 16.04 6.70 21.86
N LEU A 86 15.11 6.25 22.69
CA LEU A 86 15.01 4.85 23.09
C LEU A 86 14.03 4.12 22.19
N VAL A 87 14.48 3.04 21.56
CA VAL A 87 13.60 2.10 20.87
C VAL A 87 13.64 0.76 21.61
N ILE A 88 12.47 0.23 21.95
CA ILE A 88 12.34 -1.10 22.57
C ILE A 88 11.58 -1.99 21.60
N VAL A 89 12.19 -3.12 21.22
CA VAL A 89 11.61 -4.10 20.32
C VAL A 89 11.19 -5.34 21.11
N PHE A 90 9.90 -5.68 21.07
CA PHE A 90 9.38 -6.93 21.61
C PHE A 90 9.53 -8.04 20.56
N LEU A 91 10.34 -9.05 20.88
CA LEU A 91 10.73 -10.12 19.97
C LEU A 91 9.59 -11.15 19.82
N SER A 92 8.63 -10.80 18.97
CA SER A 92 7.47 -11.62 18.61
C SER A 92 7.87 -12.91 17.86
N GLU A 93 6.90 -13.78 17.60
CA GLU A 93 7.13 -15.01 16.84
C GLU A 93 7.78 -14.73 15.47
N LEU A 94 8.78 -15.55 15.11
CA LEU A 94 9.43 -15.44 13.80
C LEU A 94 8.49 -15.99 12.72
N THR A 95 7.86 -15.08 12.00
CA THR A 95 6.96 -15.41 10.90
C THR A 95 7.73 -15.44 9.59
N LYS A 96 7.84 -16.63 9.00
CA LYS A 96 8.45 -16.83 7.67
C LYS A 96 7.38 -16.89 6.59
N LEU A 97 7.59 -16.14 5.51
CA LEU A 97 6.71 -16.08 4.34
C LEU A 97 7.52 -15.94 3.05
N ASN A 98 6.84 -16.04 1.91
CA ASN A 98 7.44 -15.81 0.60
C ASN A 98 6.88 -14.53 -0.01
N ILE A 99 7.78 -13.67 -0.52
CA ILE A 99 7.45 -12.44 -1.24
C ILE A 99 7.83 -12.54 -2.71
N ALA A 100 7.10 -11.82 -3.56
CA ALA A 100 7.46 -11.63 -4.95
C ALA A 100 8.81 -10.93 -5.08
N THR A 101 9.62 -11.41 -6.01
CA THR A 101 10.83 -10.69 -6.45
C THR A 101 10.53 -9.63 -7.51
N GLY A 102 9.34 -9.70 -8.14
CA GLY A 102 8.99 -8.95 -9.35
C GLY A 102 9.42 -9.65 -10.64
N GLU A 103 10.26 -10.69 -10.58
CA GLU A 103 10.66 -11.46 -11.75
C GLU A 103 9.59 -12.48 -12.15
N LYS A 104 9.31 -12.53 -13.46
CA LYS A 104 8.42 -13.52 -14.08
C LYS A 104 9.21 -14.26 -15.17
N ARG A 105 9.25 -15.59 -15.07
CA ARG A 105 9.82 -16.44 -16.12
C ARG A 105 8.72 -16.95 -17.01
N PHE A 106 8.97 -16.94 -18.31
CA PHE A 106 8.02 -17.40 -19.31
C PHE A 106 8.55 -18.68 -19.94
N SER A 107 7.72 -19.72 -19.98
CA SER A 107 8.03 -20.96 -20.68
C SER A 107 6.91 -21.32 -21.65
N GLY A 108 7.27 -21.89 -22.80
CA GLY A 108 6.33 -22.15 -23.91
C GLY A 108 6.12 -20.96 -24.85
N THR A 109 5.37 -21.19 -25.93
CA THR A 109 5.09 -20.19 -26.98
C THR A 109 3.59 -20.05 -27.20
N GLY A 110 3.10 -18.81 -27.39
CA GLY A 110 1.70 -18.55 -27.77
C GLY A 110 0.70 -18.83 -26.64
N ARG A 111 -0.38 -19.58 -26.91
CA ARG A 111 -1.47 -19.88 -25.96
C ARG A 111 -1.05 -20.73 -24.76
N ASN A 112 0.06 -21.47 -24.87
CA ASN A 112 0.57 -22.35 -23.81
C ASN A 112 1.73 -21.70 -23.04
N GLN A 113 1.86 -20.38 -23.07
CA GLN A 113 2.88 -19.67 -22.30
C GLN A 113 2.54 -19.74 -20.81
N GLN A 114 3.32 -20.52 -20.05
CA GLN A 114 3.25 -20.55 -18.60
C GLN A 114 4.11 -19.43 -18.02
N VAL A 115 3.50 -18.62 -17.16
CA VAL A 115 4.18 -17.56 -16.40
C VAL A 115 4.50 -18.10 -15.02
N THR A 116 5.79 -18.30 -14.74
CA THR A 116 6.28 -18.67 -13.42
C THR A 116 6.67 -17.41 -12.67
N ARG A 117 5.94 -17.12 -11.59
CA ARG A 117 6.26 -16.06 -10.65
C ARG A 117 7.44 -16.49 -9.76
N ILE A 118 8.47 -15.66 -9.65
CA ILE A 118 9.64 -15.95 -8.82
C ILE A 118 9.47 -15.29 -7.45
N VAL A 119 9.60 -16.09 -6.39
CA VAL A 119 9.43 -15.67 -5.01
C VAL A 119 10.69 -15.95 -4.19
N THR A 120 10.87 -15.23 -3.09
CA THR A 120 11.97 -15.38 -2.14
C THR A 120 11.47 -15.42 -0.70
N SER A 121 12.20 -16.10 0.18
CA SER A 121 11.90 -16.12 1.61
C SER A 121 12.10 -14.73 2.24
N TYR A 122 11.21 -14.39 3.18
CA TYR A 122 11.21 -13.15 3.95
C TYR A 122 10.66 -13.39 5.36
N ASP A 123 10.87 -12.46 6.29
CA ASP A 123 10.35 -12.52 7.66
C ASP A 123 10.14 -11.13 8.29
N ASN A 124 9.41 -11.09 9.40
CA ASN A 124 9.07 -9.87 10.13
C ASN A 124 10.27 -9.14 10.75
N TYR A 125 11.39 -9.82 10.98
CA TYR A 125 12.57 -9.24 11.62
C TYR A 125 13.38 -8.34 10.69
N HIS A 126 13.09 -8.33 9.38
CA HIS A 126 13.71 -7.42 8.42
C HIS A 126 13.43 -5.94 8.69
N SER A 127 12.40 -5.64 9.48
CA SER A 127 12.07 -4.28 9.95
C SER A 127 13.03 -3.74 11.03
N ILE A 128 13.87 -4.58 11.62
CA ILE A 128 14.79 -4.20 12.72
C ILE A 128 16.17 -3.90 12.13
N PRO A 129 16.82 -2.76 12.48
CA PRO A 129 18.14 -2.39 11.94
C PRO A 129 19.33 -3.14 12.56
N LEU A 130 19.15 -4.41 12.96
CA LEU A 130 20.17 -5.26 13.57
C LEU A 130 20.27 -6.62 12.85
N SER A 131 21.47 -7.19 12.80
CA SER A 131 21.70 -8.54 12.28
C SER A 131 21.45 -9.58 13.37
N LEU A 132 20.19 -9.69 13.82
CA LEU A 132 19.81 -10.51 14.98
C LEU A 132 19.89 -12.03 14.75
N LYS A 133 19.80 -12.48 13.49
CA LYS A 133 19.74 -13.90 13.09
C LYS A 133 18.80 -14.72 13.99
N PRO A 134 17.49 -14.41 14.01
CA PRO A 134 16.55 -15.07 14.90
C PRO A 134 16.35 -16.54 14.53
N LEU A 135 16.33 -17.41 15.54
CA LEU A 135 16.00 -18.83 15.45
C LEU A 135 14.72 -19.12 16.23
N ILE A 136 13.81 -19.91 15.64
CA ILE A 136 12.55 -20.28 16.29
C ILE A 136 12.84 -21.11 17.53
N ALA A 137 12.44 -20.62 18.70
CA ALA A 137 12.52 -21.34 19.96
C ALA A 137 11.56 -20.71 20.97
N LYS A 138 10.69 -21.50 21.59
CA LYS A 138 9.68 -21.00 22.53
C LYS A 138 9.95 -21.45 23.96
N GLY A 139 9.84 -20.55 24.93
CA GLY A 139 9.90 -20.90 26.35
C GLY A 139 9.75 -19.70 27.29
N LYS A 140 9.73 -19.97 28.60
CA LYS A 140 9.49 -18.97 29.65
C LYS A 140 10.66 -18.79 30.63
N GLU A 141 11.53 -19.80 30.75
CA GLU A 141 12.65 -19.79 31.69
C GLU A 141 13.81 -18.91 31.18
N ILE A 142 13.85 -17.66 31.64
CA ILE A 142 14.82 -16.64 31.24
C ILE A 142 15.49 -16.07 32.50
N LYS A 143 16.79 -15.77 32.41
CA LYS A 143 17.57 -15.11 33.47
C LYS A 143 18.32 -13.89 32.91
N LEU A 144 18.74 -13.00 33.80
CA LEU A 144 19.64 -11.89 33.47
C LEU A 144 20.98 -12.43 32.95
N SER A 145 21.52 -11.77 31.94
CA SER A 145 22.90 -12.04 31.47
C SER A 145 23.93 -11.46 32.45
N ALA A 146 25.19 -11.86 32.35
CA ALA A 146 26.26 -11.24 33.14
C ALA A 146 26.58 -9.78 32.71
N LYS A 147 26.21 -9.40 31.49
CA LYS A 147 26.36 -8.06 30.93
C LYS A 147 25.01 -7.34 30.89
N ASN A 148 25.01 -6.02 31.05
CA ASN A 148 23.83 -5.16 30.93
C ASN A 148 22.67 -5.51 31.89
N SER A 149 22.91 -6.35 32.90
CA SER A 149 21.91 -6.81 33.87
C SER A 149 21.37 -5.68 34.74
N GLU A 150 22.25 -4.77 35.13
CA GLU A 150 22.01 -3.60 35.95
C GLU A 150 21.05 -2.61 35.28
N ILE A 151 20.97 -2.64 33.95
CA ILE A 151 20.09 -1.77 33.16
C ILE A 151 18.66 -2.32 33.17
N ILE A 152 18.52 -3.63 32.97
CA ILE A 152 17.21 -4.27 32.75
C ILE A 152 16.63 -4.93 34.01
N SER A 153 17.39 -5.04 35.11
CA SER A 153 17.00 -5.82 36.30
C SER A 153 15.64 -5.40 36.89
N SER A 154 15.41 -4.09 37.08
CA SER A 154 14.14 -3.57 37.62
C SER A 154 12.96 -3.86 36.72
N TYR A 155 13.13 -3.73 35.41
CA TYR A 155 12.09 -4.08 34.45
C TYR A 155 11.82 -5.59 34.47
N TRP A 156 12.88 -6.39 34.43
CA TRP A 156 12.77 -7.84 34.35
C TRP A 156 12.14 -8.45 35.59
N SER A 157 12.47 -7.95 36.79
CA SER A 157 11.85 -8.44 38.03
C SER A 157 10.33 -8.25 38.07
N GLU A 158 9.82 -7.26 37.35
CA GLU A 158 8.39 -6.97 37.26
C GLU A 158 7.71 -7.81 36.18
N PHE A 159 8.27 -7.82 34.96
CA PHE A 159 7.58 -8.37 33.79
C PHE A 159 8.00 -9.80 33.43
N SER A 160 8.93 -10.44 34.16
CA SER A 160 9.38 -11.79 33.83
C SER A 160 8.25 -12.83 33.82
N ALA A 161 7.23 -12.65 34.68
CA ALA A 161 6.11 -13.60 34.79
C ALA A 161 5.18 -13.58 33.57
N VAL A 162 5.06 -12.43 32.91
CA VAL A 162 4.21 -12.21 31.72
C VAL A 162 5.00 -12.22 30.41
N SER A 163 6.32 -12.47 30.49
CA SER A 163 7.21 -12.50 29.34
C SER A 163 7.49 -13.94 28.89
N SER A 164 7.69 -14.14 27.58
CA SER A 164 8.17 -15.41 27.03
C SER A 164 9.05 -15.18 25.81
N TYR A 165 10.11 -15.99 25.64
CA TYR A 165 10.90 -15.92 24.43
C TYR A 165 10.22 -16.74 23.34
N LYS A 166 10.10 -16.16 22.14
CA LYS A 166 9.62 -16.83 20.91
C LYS A 166 10.74 -17.11 19.91
N VAL A 167 11.91 -16.52 20.16
CA VAL A 167 13.12 -16.68 19.37
C VAL A 167 14.37 -16.71 20.26
N ILE A 168 15.44 -17.31 19.73
CA ILE A 168 16.82 -17.14 20.21
C ILE A 168 17.59 -16.31 19.17
N LEU A 169 18.48 -15.44 19.63
CA LEU A 169 19.30 -14.58 18.79
C LEU A 169 20.69 -15.21 18.60
N ASP A 170 21.07 -15.48 17.36
CA ASP A 170 22.39 -16.04 16.99
C ASP A 170 23.30 -14.99 16.30
N GLY A 171 22.88 -13.72 16.35
CA GLY A 171 23.65 -12.58 15.86
C GLY A 171 24.77 -12.14 16.80
N GLU A 172 25.61 -11.23 16.31
CA GLU A 172 26.57 -10.50 17.15
C GLU A 172 25.81 -9.45 17.98
N CYS A 173 25.37 -9.87 19.16
CA CYS A 173 24.51 -9.08 20.05
C CYS A 173 25.16 -8.95 21.43
N GLU A 174 24.95 -7.82 22.12
CA GLU A 174 25.32 -7.68 23.53
C GLU A 174 24.15 -8.17 24.41
N PRO A 175 24.26 -9.35 25.05
CA PRO A 175 23.12 -9.93 25.75
C PRO A 175 22.74 -9.11 26.98
N CYS A 176 21.44 -8.99 27.24
CA CYS A 176 20.89 -8.53 28.52
C CYS A 176 20.04 -9.62 29.19
N LEU A 177 19.46 -10.52 28.39
CA LEU A 177 18.66 -11.67 28.85
C LEU A 177 19.09 -12.93 28.10
N VAL A 178 19.18 -14.03 28.83
CA VAL A 178 19.54 -15.36 28.30
C VAL A 178 18.59 -16.43 28.82
N THR A 179 18.49 -17.55 28.10
CA THR A 179 17.77 -18.73 28.60
C THR A 179 18.40 -19.21 29.91
N LYS A 180 17.57 -19.67 30.85
CA LYS A 180 18.06 -20.22 32.13
C LYS A 180 19.05 -21.37 31.94
N HIS A 181 18.78 -22.19 30.92
CA HIS A 181 19.59 -23.34 30.53
C HIS A 181 20.23 -23.06 29.17
N GLY A 182 21.55 -23.20 29.08
CA GLY A 182 22.31 -23.09 27.82
C GLY A 182 22.70 -21.67 27.42
N ASP A 183 22.38 -20.66 28.22
CA ASP A 183 22.80 -19.25 28.07
C ASP A 183 22.59 -18.69 26.66
N LYS A 184 21.50 -19.10 26.00
CA LYS A 184 21.14 -18.63 24.66
C LYS A 184 20.54 -17.23 24.75
N VAL A 185 20.96 -16.34 23.87
CA VAL A 185 20.55 -14.93 23.92
C VAL A 185 19.09 -14.80 23.51
N VAL A 186 18.29 -14.15 24.35
CA VAL A 186 16.85 -13.88 24.11
C VAL A 186 16.48 -12.41 24.32
N GLY A 187 17.46 -11.58 24.71
CA GLY A 187 17.34 -10.13 24.74
C GLY A 187 18.72 -9.48 24.64
N THR A 188 18.77 -8.31 24.01
CA THR A 188 20.00 -7.58 23.75
C THR A 188 19.81 -6.07 23.90
N ILE A 189 20.88 -5.35 24.24
CA ILE A 189 20.90 -3.88 24.27
C ILE A 189 22.00 -3.42 23.32
N VAL A 190 21.65 -2.55 22.39
CA VAL A 190 22.60 -1.92 21.46
C VAL A 190 22.51 -0.42 21.65
N ARG A 191 23.63 0.20 22.00
CA ARG A 191 23.72 1.66 22.11
C ARG A 191 24.17 2.26 20.78
N SER A 192 23.67 3.45 20.48
CA SER A 192 24.23 4.26 19.40
C SER A 192 25.68 4.61 19.71
N LYS A 193 26.50 4.68 18.67
CA LYS A 193 27.89 5.12 18.79
C LYS A 193 28.01 6.65 18.83
N ASN A 194 26.98 7.35 18.34
CA ASN A 194 27.03 8.78 18.03
C ASN A 194 26.05 9.61 18.87
N SER A 195 25.25 8.98 19.71
CA SER A 195 24.22 9.63 20.51
C SER A 195 23.91 8.81 21.77
N ASN A 196 23.08 9.36 22.66
CA ASN A 196 22.58 8.64 23.84
C ASN A 196 21.45 7.66 23.51
N GLY A 197 21.17 7.43 22.22
CA GLY A 197 20.07 6.56 21.80
C GLY A 197 20.41 5.09 21.98
N ALA A 198 19.38 4.27 22.17
CA ALA A 198 19.55 2.85 22.41
C ALA A 198 18.40 2.05 21.78
N LEU A 199 18.75 0.84 21.34
CA LEU A 199 17.81 -0.18 20.88
C LEU A 199 17.88 -1.37 21.83
N VAL A 200 16.77 -1.65 22.49
CA VAL A 200 16.64 -2.73 23.46
C VAL A 200 15.70 -3.77 22.88
N CYS A 201 16.20 -4.98 22.63
CA CYS A 201 15.35 -6.10 22.20
C CYS A 201 15.02 -6.97 23.42
N LEU A 202 13.73 -7.15 23.69
CA LEU A 202 13.22 -7.90 24.84
C LEU A 202 12.36 -9.08 24.38
N PRO A 203 12.26 -10.15 25.18
CA PRO A 203 11.27 -11.20 24.98
C PRO A 203 9.85 -10.63 24.83
N ASP A 204 9.00 -11.34 24.08
CA ASP A 204 7.61 -10.93 23.87
C ASP A 204 6.82 -10.91 25.19
N ILE A 205 5.84 -10.02 25.26
CA ILE A 205 4.94 -9.83 26.40
C ILE A 205 3.51 -10.13 25.97
N GLU A 206 2.76 -10.76 26.87
CA GLU A 206 1.31 -10.92 26.72
C GLU A 206 0.61 -9.59 27.06
N PHE A 207 0.29 -8.80 26.04
CA PHE A 207 -0.38 -7.49 26.19
C PHE A 207 -1.90 -7.60 26.25
N TYR A 208 -2.47 -8.74 25.86
CA TYR A 208 -3.91 -8.91 25.67
C TYR A 208 -4.45 -10.19 26.35
N PRO A 209 -4.15 -10.44 27.64
CA PRO A 209 -4.81 -11.52 28.37
C PRO A 209 -6.32 -11.26 28.46
N ASP A 210 -7.13 -12.32 28.43
CA ASP A 210 -8.60 -12.23 28.47
C ASP A 210 -9.12 -11.37 29.64
N SER A 211 -8.42 -11.38 30.78
CA SER A 211 -8.75 -10.57 31.96
C SER A 211 -8.64 -9.05 31.75
N PHE A 212 -8.06 -8.59 30.65
CA PHE A 212 -7.92 -7.16 30.33
C PHE A 212 -9.12 -6.60 29.59
N PHE A 213 -10.07 -7.44 29.19
CA PHE A 213 -11.26 -7.05 28.46
C PHE A 213 -12.50 -7.37 29.28
N VAL A 214 -13.46 -6.45 29.26
CA VAL A 214 -14.78 -6.70 29.81
C VAL A 214 -15.43 -7.81 28.98
N GLY A 215 -15.87 -8.89 29.64
CA GLY A 215 -16.47 -10.04 28.99
C GLY A 215 -17.92 -9.79 28.53
N GLU A 216 -18.47 -10.77 27.81
CA GLU A 216 -19.85 -10.77 27.26
C GLU A 216 -20.96 -10.60 28.32
N GLU A 217 -20.63 -10.62 29.62
CA GLU A 217 -21.58 -10.42 30.72
C GLU A 217 -22.05 -8.96 30.86
N ASP A 218 -21.27 -8.00 30.35
CA ASP A 218 -21.61 -6.57 30.33
C ASP A 218 -21.73 -6.10 28.87
N GLU A 219 -22.95 -6.25 28.31
CA GLU A 219 -23.27 -5.92 26.91
C GLU A 219 -22.98 -4.46 26.54
N GLU A 220 -22.94 -3.53 27.51
CA GLU A 220 -22.68 -2.11 27.25
C GLU A 220 -21.19 -1.82 27.04
N ASN A 221 -20.31 -2.53 27.75
CA ASN A 221 -18.87 -2.27 27.76
C ASN A 221 -18.04 -3.45 27.22
N GLU A 222 -18.68 -4.44 26.59
CA GLU A 222 -18.03 -5.63 26.03
C GLU A 222 -16.82 -5.25 25.15
N GLY A 223 -15.65 -5.80 25.46
CA GLY A 223 -14.41 -5.54 24.73
C GLY A 223 -13.67 -4.27 25.12
N GLU A 224 -14.19 -3.45 26.05
CA GLU A 224 -13.43 -2.34 26.63
C GLU A 224 -12.34 -2.80 27.60
N PHE A 225 -11.32 -1.96 27.80
CA PHE A 225 -10.22 -2.25 28.73
C PHE A 225 -10.68 -2.17 30.20
N THR A 226 -10.37 -3.22 30.96
CA THR A 226 -10.62 -3.28 32.40
C THR A 226 -9.67 -2.37 33.19
N GLU A 227 -9.98 -2.14 34.47
CA GLU A 227 -9.08 -1.41 35.38
C GLU A 227 -7.75 -2.14 35.58
N GLU A 228 -7.73 -3.47 35.52
CA GLU A 228 -6.51 -4.27 35.53
C GLU A 228 -5.61 -3.95 34.33
N ALA A 229 -6.19 -3.77 33.13
CA ALA A 229 -5.47 -3.41 31.93
C ALA A 229 -4.84 -2.01 32.03
N LYS A 230 -5.59 -1.04 32.57
CA LYS A 230 -5.11 0.32 32.83
C LYS A 230 -3.97 0.32 33.84
N GLN A 231 -4.12 -0.39 34.96
CA GLN A 231 -3.07 -0.52 35.98
C GLN A 231 -1.81 -1.17 35.43
N PHE A 232 -1.96 -2.22 34.62
CA PHE A 232 -0.84 -2.86 33.94
C PHE A 232 -0.12 -1.86 33.02
N SER A 233 -0.88 -1.12 32.20
CA SER A 233 -0.35 -0.16 31.23
C SER A 233 0.40 0.98 31.92
N SER A 234 -0.18 1.60 32.95
CA SER A 234 0.50 2.66 33.73
C SER A 234 1.77 2.16 34.40
N LYS A 235 1.74 0.93 34.95
CA LYS A 235 2.92 0.31 35.56
C LYS A 235 3.99 0.03 34.52
N PHE A 236 3.61 -0.54 33.38
CA PHE A 236 4.50 -0.83 32.26
C PHE A 236 5.20 0.44 31.77
N ILE A 237 4.45 1.50 31.46
CA ILE A 237 5.00 2.78 31.01
C ILE A 237 5.95 3.39 32.04
N LYS A 238 5.62 3.32 33.34
CA LYS A 238 6.51 3.79 34.41
C LYS A 238 7.87 3.07 34.39
N TYR A 239 7.90 1.76 34.21
CA TYR A 239 9.16 1.00 34.12
C TYR A 239 9.91 1.26 32.82
N ILE A 240 9.21 1.48 31.70
CA ILE A 240 9.82 1.90 30.43
C ILE A 240 10.52 3.27 30.58
N VAL A 241 9.86 4.25 31.20
CA VAL A 241 10.45 5.57 31.46
C VAL A 241 11.63 5.46 32.44
N SER A 242 11.55 4.57 33.43
CA SER A 242 12.66 4.29 34.34
C SER A 242 13.86 3.69 33.60
N LEU A 243 13.61 2.74 32.69
CA LEU A 243 14.64 2.12 31.85
C LEU A 243 15.34 3.17 30.96
N SER A 244 14.58 4.08 30.36
CA SER A 244 15.12 5.21 29.59
C SER A 244 16.06 6.09 30.42
N LYS A 245 15.69 6.41 31.67
CA LYS A 245 16.56 7.19 32.57
C LYS A 245 17.86 6.47 32.89
N THR A 246 17.80 5.17 33.16
CA THR A 246 18.99 4.35 33.45
C THR A 246 19.94 4.25 32.25
N LEU A 247 19.38 4.15 31.03
CA LEU A 247 20.18 4.12 29.81
C LEU A 247 20.89 5.46 29.56
N ASN A 248 20.21 6.58 29.83
CA ASN A 248 20.77 7.93 29.65
C ASN A 248 21.80 8.32 30.72
N SER A 249 21.72 7.78 31.93
CA SER A 249 22.62 8.16 33.04
C SER A 249 24.03 7.57 32.94
N GLN A 250 24.25 6.56 32.10
CA GLN A 250 25.55 5.87 31.97
C GLN A 250 26.51 6.51 30.94
N GLY A 251 26.14 7.63 30.31
CA GLY A 251 27.06 8.38 29.48
C GLY A 251 26.40 9.57 28.82
N GLU A 252 26.63 10.78 29.34
CA GLU A 252 26.44 11.98 28.56
C GLU A 252 27.58 12.04 27.53
N LEU A 253 27.32 11.51 26.34
CA LEU A 253 28.22 11.71 25.22
C LEU A 253 28.25 13.22 24.96
N THR A 254 29.41 13.86 25.17
CA THR A 254 29.56 15.28 24.86
C THR A 254 29.37 15.42 23.35
N PRO A 255 28.41 16.24 22.87
CA PRO A 255 28.20 16.42 21.45
C PRO A 255 29.49 16.93 20.82
N GLU A 256 29.88 16.32 19.70
CA GLU A 256 31.10 16.69 19.00
C GLU A 256 31.05 18.17 18.57
N PRO A 257 32.01 19.01 19.00
CA PRO A 257 32.03 20.41 18.63
C PRO A 257 32.33 20.57 17.14
N ASP A 258 31.73 21.55 16.48
CA ASP A 258 31.81 21.69 15.01
C ASP A 258 33.23 21.82 14.45
N TRP A 259 34.17 22.37 15.22
CA TRP A 259 35.56 22.46 14.79
C TRP A 259 36.23 21.09 14.63
N ALA A 260 35.80 20.08 15.40
CA ALA A 260 36.34 18.72 15.32
C ALA A 260 35.90 18.00 14.04
N LYS A 261 34.77 18.43 13.43
CA LYS A 261 34.27 17.94 12.13
C LYS A 261 35.06 18.49 10.94
N SER A 262 35.99 19.42 11.16
CA SER A 262 36.80 20.03 10.10
C SER A 262 37.68 19.00 9.39
N TYR A 263 37.92 19.22 8.09
CA TYR A 263 38.72 18.35 7.22
C TYR A 263 40.13 18.04 7.79
N ASN A 264 40.68 18.94 8.61
CA ASN A 264 42.01 18.82 9.21
C ASN A 264 42.09 17.74 10.30
N PHE A 265 40.97 17.37 10.93
CA PHE A 265 40.92 16.38 12.01
C PHE A 265 40.39 15.02 11.55
N LYS A 266 39.93 14.92 10.30
CA LYS A 266 39.43 13.67 9.71
C LYS A 266 40.56 12.73 9.31
N LEU A 267 40.39 11.45 9.61
CA LEU A 267 41.32 10.40 9.18
C LEU A 267 41.24 10.20 7.65
N GLU A 268 42.33 9.79 7.01
CA GLU A 268 42.30 9.50 5.55
C GLU A 268 41.35 8.35 5.21
N LEU A 269 41.26 7.33 6.08
CA LEU A 269 40.26 6.26 5.93
C LEU A 269 38.83 6.80 6.04
N GLU A 270 38.57 7.72 6.99
CA GLU A 270 37.26 8.36 7.15
C GLU A 270 36.88 9.16 5.91
N LYS A 271 37.84 9.91 5.32
CA LYS A 271 37.62 10.65 4.07
C LYS A 271 37.27 9.70 2.91
N SER A 272 37.98 8.58 2.79
CA SER A 272 37.69 7.55 1.77
C SER A 272 36.29 6.96 1.95
N GLU A 273 35.89 6.61 3.18
CA GLU A 273 34.56 6.07 3.45
C GLU A 273 33.46 7.13 3.24
N ALA A 274 33.70 8.39 3.61
CA ALA A 274 32.78 9.49 3.33
C ALA A 274 32.56 9.71 1.83
N GLN A 275 33.60 9.56 1.00
CA GLN A 275 33.47 9.61 -0.46
C GLN A 275 32.67 8.42 -1.02
N LYS A 276 32.85 7.21 -0.45
CA LYS A 276 32.02 6.06 -0.81
C LYS A 276 30.56 6.29 -0.43
N LEU A 277 30.31 6.83 0.76
CA LEU A 277 28.97 7.19 1.23
C LEU A 277 28.31 8.17 0.27
N LEU A 278 28.98 9.26 -0.11
CA LEU A 278 28.45 10.23 -1.08
C LEU A 278 28.09 9.57 -2.43
N LYS A 279 28.93 8.66 -2.94
CA LYS A 279 28.62 7.90 -4.17
C LYS A 279 27.42 6.97 -4.01
N ILE A 280 27.23 6.39 -2.82
CA ILE A 280 26.08 5.55 -2.51
C ILE A 280 24.82 6.42 -2.40
N GLU A 281 24.90 7.56 -1.72
CA GLU A 281 23.79 8.53 -1.61
C GLU A 281 23.35 9.03 -2.99
N GLN A 282 24.27 9.38 -3.88
CA GLN A 282 23.95 9.75 -5.26
C GLN A 282 23.27 8.62 -6.05
N LYS A 283 23.64 7.36 -5.79
CA LYS A 283 22.95 6.21 -6.41
C LYS A 283 21.56 6.02 -5.81
N LEU A 284 21.43 6.19 -4.49
CA LEU A 284 20.17 6.10 -3.79
C LEU A 284 19.19 7.17 -4.29
N GLU A 285 19.63 8.41 -4.45
CA GLU A 285 18.83 9.51 -5.00
C GLU A 285 18.30 9.18 -6.39
N LYS A 286 19.15 8.65 -7.29
CA LYS A 286 18.71 8.22 -8.63
C LYS A 286 17.69 7.09 -8.57
N VAL A 287 17.96 6.07 -7.77
CA VAL A 287 17.04 4.92 -7.61
C VAL A 287 15.72 5.37 -6.99
N GLN A 288 15.74 6.33 -6.07
CA GLN A 288 14.55 6.89 -5.44
C GLN A 288 13.73 7.70 -6.45
N ALA A 289 14.36 8.54 -7.27
CA ALA A 289 13.68 9.27 -8.35
C ALA A 289 13.08 8.30 -9.40
N GLU A 290 13.79 7.22 -9.72
CA GLU A 290 13.27 6.15 -10.57
C GLU A 290 12.06 5.45 -9.93
N LYS A 291 12.13 5.15 -8.62
CA LYS A 291 11.01 4.58 -7.85
C LYS A 291 9.79 5.48 -7.90
N GLU A 292 9.94 6.77 -7.65
CA GLU A 292 8.85 7.77 -7.70
C GLU A 292 8.24 7.85 -9.10
N SER A 293 9.08 7.91 -10.15
CA SER A 293 8.59 7.90 -11.54
C SER A 293 7.79 6.62 -11.87
N VAL A 294 8.21 5.47 -11.35
CA VAL A 294 7.48 4.20 -11.55
C VAL A 294 6.17 4.20 -10.75
N ILE A 295 6.17 4.69 -9.51
CA ILE A 295 4.95 4.80 -8.69
C ILE A 295 3.92 5.69 -9.40
N ASP A 296 4.34 6.84 -9.93
CA ASP A 296 3.44 7.75 -10.65
C ASP A 296 2.89 7.10 -11.91
N LYS A 297 3.73 6.40 -12.69
CA LYS A 297 3.27 5.63 -13.86
C LYS A 297 2.29 4.52 -13.48
N VAL A 298 2.51 3.83 -12.36
CA VAL A 298 1.58 2.80 -11.88
C VAL A 298 0.25 3.44 -11.51
N LYS A 299 0.25 4.53 -10.74
CA LYS A 299 -0.97 5.27 -10.40
C LYS A 299 -1.73 5.73 -11.65
N ASP A 300 -1.02 6.24 -12.65
CA ASP A 300 -1.63 6.66 -13.92
C ASP A 300 -2.24 5.48 -14.70
N LEU A 301 -1.59 4.32 -14.69
CA LEU A 301 -2.14 3.10 -15.30
C LEU A 301 -3.36 2.57 -14.53
N GLU A 302 -3.38 2.71 -13.21
CA GLU A 302 -4.49 2.29 -12.35
C GLU A 302 -5.74 3.16 -12.51
N ARG A 303 -5.62 4.41 -12.98
CA ARG A 303 -6.76 5.32 -13.22
C ARG A 303 -7.84 4.72 -14.12
N ILE A 304 -7.49 3.81 -15.04
CA ILE A 304 -8.50 3.12 -15.85
C ILE A 304 -9.52 2.35 -14.98
N ARG A 305 -9.11 1.85 -13.80
CA ARG A 305 -10.01 1.17 -12.86
C ARG A 305 -11.05 2.11 -12.26
N TYR A 306 -10.88 3.43 -12.35
CA TYR A 306 -11.86 4.40 -11.87
C TYR A 306 -13.20 4.25 -12.61
N LEU A 307 -13.19 3.77 -13.86
CA LEU A 307 -14.40 3.38 -14.59
C LEU A 307 -15.25 2.32 -13.86
N LEU A 308 -14.66 1.55 -12.95
CA LEU A 308 -15.36 0.52 -12.20
C LEU A 308 -16.06 1.07 -10.96
N PHE A 309 -15.50 2.08 -10.29
CA PHE A 309 -15.92 2.43 -8.94
C PHE A 309 -16.02 3.93 -8.63
N GLU A 310 -15.52 4.84 -9.47
CA GLU A 310 -15.55 6.28 -9.18
C GLU A 310 -16.87 6.95 -9.54
N LYS A 311 -17.07 8.18 -9.07
CA LYS A 311 -18.18 9.09 -9.43
C LYS A 311 -17.69 10.56 -9.52
N GLY A 312 -18.41 11.41 -10.24
CA GLY A 312 -18.06 12.83 -10.42
C GLY A 312 -16.78 13.03 -11.24
N LYS A 313 -16.01 14.10 -10.95
CA LYS A 313 -14.78 14.46 -11.69
C LYS A 313 -13.79 13.31 -11.90
N PRO A 314 -13.47 12.45 -10.90
CA PRO A 314 -12.59 11.30 -11.13
C PRO A 314 -13.10 10.31 -12.18
N LEU A 315 -14.43 10.10 -12.24
CA LEU A 315 -15.05 9.24 -13.26
C LEU A 315 -15.02 9.91 -14.63
N GLU A 316 -15.29 11.21 -14.69
CA GLU A 316 -15.17 12.02 -15.91
C GLU A 316 -13.78 11.88 -16.53
N TYR A 317 -12.71 12.16 -15.77
CA TYR A 317 -11.34 12.00 -16.26
C TYR A 317 -11.04 10.59 -16.78
N ALA A 318 -11.58 9.56 -16.12
CA ALA A 318 -11.39 8.18 -16.56
C ALA A 318 -12.11 7.88 -17.88
N ILE A 319 -13.31 8.42 -18.09
CA ILE A 319 -14.05 8.27 -19.37
C ILE A 319 -13.34 9.05 -20.48
N LEU A 320 -12.80 10.23 -20.18
CA LEU A 320 -12.02 11.00 -21.15
C LEU A 320 -10.77 10.24 -21.61
N ASP A 321 -10.01 9.63 -20.70
CA ASP A 321 -8.86 8.77 -21.05
C ASP A 321 -9.30 7.52 -21.84
N ALA A 322 -10.45 6.94 -21.49
CA ALA A 322 -11.03 5.82 -22.22
C ALA A 322 -11.41 6.18 -23.66
N LEU A 323 -12.09 7.30 -23.88
CA LEU A 323 -12.49 7.77 -25.21
C LEU A 323 -11.26 8.09 -26.08
N ARG A 324 -10.22 8.71 -25.51
CA ARG A 324 -8.93 8.91 -26.18
C ARG A 324 -8.27 7.59 -26.55
N THR A 325 -8.29 6.60 -25.65
CA THR A 325 -7.74 5.26 -25.91
C THR A 325 -8.47 4.55 -27.05
N ILE A 326 -9.79 4.74 -27.15
CA ILE A 326 -10.62 4.20 -28.24
C ILE A 326 -10.48 5.03 -29.54
N GLY A 327 -9.81 6.18 -29.50
CA GLY A 327 -9.45 6.98 -30.67
C GLY A 327 -10.41 8.13 -30.99
N PHE A 328 -11.11 8.65 -29.98
CA PHE A 328 -11.75 9.95 -30.07
C PHE A 328 -10.76 11.08 -29.71
N GLU A 329 -10.87 12.20 -30.39
CA GLU A 329 -10.20 13.47 -30.09
C GLU A 329 -11.19 14.42 -29.40
N VAL A 330 -10.71 15.33 -28.54
CA VAL A 330 -11.57 16.27 -27.81
C VAL A 330 -11.41 17.65 -28.44
N SER A 331 -12.48 18.23 -28.99
CA SER A 331 -12.37 19.46 -29.78
C SER A 331 -12.56 20.77 -29.00
N GLN A 332 -13.11 20.77 -27.77
CA GLN A 332 -13.10 21.95 -26.88
C GLN A 332 -13.13 21.52 -25.41
N PHE A 333 -12.18 22.01 -24.62
CA PHE A 333 -12.10 21.79 -23.17
C PHE A 333 -11.98 23.15 -22.50
N ASN A 334 -12.94 23.52 -21.65
CA ASN A 334 -12.88 24.77 -20.89
C ASN A 334 -12.56 24.43 -19.42
N ASP A 335 -11.40 24.90 -18.98
CA ASP A 335 -10.63 24.45 -17.81
C ASP A 335 -11.14 25.05 -16.48
N GLY A 336 -12.46 25.06 -16.24
CA GLY A 336 -13.07 25.94 -15.23
C GLY A 336 -14.17 25.37 -14.34
N GLU A 337 -15.32 24.93 -14.89
CA GLU A 337 -16.51 24.72 -14.04
C GLU A 337 -17.33 23.43 -14.28
N SER A 338 -17.17 22.68 -15.37
CA SER A 338 -17.74 21.33 -15.52
C SER A 338 -17.18 20.67 -16.80
N GLU A 339 -16.61 19.47 -16.71
CA GLU A 339 -15.65 18.96 -17.73
C GLU A 339 -16.13 17.73 -18.53
N PHE A 340 -17.44 17.61 -18.79
CA PHE A 340 -17.95 16.63 -19.76
C PHE A 340 -18.88 17.18 -20.86
N ASP A 341 -19.08 18.50 -20.93
CA ASP A 341 -19.75 19.19 -22.04
C ASP A 341 -18.85 19.32 -23.29
N ALA A 342 -17.81 18.47 -23.38
CA ALA A 342 -16.84 18.48 -24.45
C ALA A 342 -17.34 17.65 -25.64
N VAL A 343 -17.13 18.15 -26.84
CA VAL A 343 -17.42 17.40 -28.06
C VAL A 343 -16.26 16.46 -28.36
N PHE A 344 -16.57 15.18 -28.52
CA PHE A 344 -15.61 14.14 -28.86
C PHE A 344 -15.79 13.78 -30.32
N GLU A 345 -14.70 13.76 -31.08
CA GLU A 345 -14.72 13.58 -32.53
C GLU A 345 -13.87 12.40 -32.95
N SER A 346 -14.31 11.70 -33.98
CA SER A 346 -13.56 10.62 -34.61
C SER A 346 -13.90 10.58 -36.09
N LYS A 347 -13.18 9.75 -36.87
CA LYS A 347 -13.47 9.55 -38.29
C LYS A 347 -14.88 9.02 -38.55
N GLU A 348 -15.47 8.36 -37.56
CA GLU A 348 -16.79 7.73 -37.65
C GLU A 348 -17.93 8.65 -37.23
N GLY A 349 -17.64 9.72 -36.48
CA GLY A 349 -18.65 10.68 -36.02
C GLY A 349 -18.26 11.44 -34.76
N ARG A 350 -19.14 12.36 -34.36
CA ARG A 350 -19.04 13.22 -33.18
C ARG A 350 -20.02 12.76 -32.10
N LEU A 351 -19.65 12.88 -30.83
CA LEU A 351 -20.52 12.61 -29.68
C LEU A 351 -20.36 13.66 -28.59
N ILE A 352 -21.41 13.84 -27.79
CA ILE A 352 -21.40 14.62 -26.56
C ILE A 352 -21.85 13.70 -25.42
N GLY A 353 -21.12 13.73 -24.31
CA GLY A 353 -21.29 12.81 -23.21
C GLY A 353 -21.85 13.48 -21.95
N GLU A 354 -22.67 12.78 -21.19
CA GLU A 354 -22.97 13.12 -19.80
C GLU A 354 -22.55 11.95 -18.90
N VAL A 355 -22.12 12.23 -17.67
CA VAL A 355 -21.57 11.21 -16.76
C VAL A 355 -22.38 11.15 -15.46
N GLU A 356 -22.76 9.94 -15.04
CA GLU A 356 -23.44 9.74 -13.75
C GLU A 356 -22.94 8.48 -13.02
N GLY A 357 -22.52 8.64 -11.77
CA GLY A 357 -22.12 7.53 -10.89
C GLY A 357 -23.05 7.42 -9.67
N LYS A 358 -23.52 6.21 -9.35
CA LYS A 358 -24.36 5.94 -8.18
C LYS A 358 -23.84 4.80 -7.32
N ASP A 359 -23.90 5.00 -6.01
CA ASP A 359 -23.37 4.05 -5.02
C ASP A 359 -24.17 2.73 -5.04
N ASN A 360 -25.49 2.80 -4.84
CA ASN A 360 -26.36 1.62 -4.59
C ASN A 360 -27.61 1.57 -5.47
N LYS A 361 -27.67 2.33 -6.58
CA LYS A 361 -28.86 2.46 -7.42
C LYS A 361 -28.49 2.49 -8.90
N ALA A 362 -29.44 2.09 -9.74
CA ALA A 362 -29.38 2.28 -11.18
C ALA A 362 -29.46 3.77 -11.56
N ILE A 363 -28.87 4.11 -12.70
CA ILE A 363 -28.91 5.46 -13.30
C ILE A 363 -30.33 5.79 -13.76
N ASN A 364 -30.80 7.00 -13.45
CA ASN A 364 -32.17 7.45 -13.74
C ASN A 364 -32.19 8.42 -14.93
N ILE A 365 -33.35 9.02 -15.20
CA ILE A 365 -33.60 9.86 -16.38
C ILE A 365 -33.03 11.28 -16.24
N ASP A 366 -32.66 11.70 -15.04
CA ASP A 366 -32.43 13.12 -14.69
C ASP A 366 -31.37 13.78 -15.59
N LYS A 367 -30.33 13.03 -15.94
CA LYS A 367 -29.22 13.47 -16.79
C LYS A 367 -29.51 13.50 -18.30
N LEU A 368 -30.53 12.77 -18.77
CA LEU A 368 -30.91 12.81 -20.18
C LEU A 368 -31.45 14.17 -20.62
N ARG A 369 -32.08 14.93 -19.71
CA ARG A 369 -32.57 16.27 -20.01
C ARG A 369 -31.42 17.26 -20.21
N GLN A 370 -30.40 17.20 -19.36
CA GLN A 370 -29.20 18.05 -19.46
C GLN A 370 -28.46 17.75 -20.76
N LEU A 371 -28.23 16.45 -21.04
CA LEU A 371 -27.60 16.01 -22.28
C LEU A 371 -28.35 16.50 -23.53
N ALA A 372 -29.69 16.43 -23.54
CA ALA A 372 -30.47 16.92 -24.67
C ALA A 372 -30.29 18.43 -24.91
N LEU A 373 -30.22 19.25 -23.86
CA LEU A 373 -29.95 20.68 -23.98
C LEU A 373 -28.58 20.93 -24.60
N ASN A 374 -27.54 20.23 -24.14
CA ASN A 374 -26.19 20.34 -24.69
C ASN A 374 -26.12 19.99 -26.19
N ILE A 375 -26.89 18.98 -26.63
CA ILE A 375 -26.98 18.64 -28.06
C ILE A 375 -27.62 19.78 -28.88
N TYR A 376 -28.68 20.40 -28.38
CA TYR A 376 -29.31 21.53 -29.08
C TYR A 376 -28.38 22.74 -29.13
N GLU A 377 -27.68 23.04 -28.03
CA GLU A 377 -26.69 24.12 -27.98
C GLU A 377 -25.49 23.90 -28.92
N ASP A 378 -25.03 22.66 -29.11
CA ASP A 378 -24.00 22.34 -30.13
C ASP A 378 -24.55 22.53 -31.55
N LEU A 379 -25.79 22.13 -31.81
CA LEU A 379 -26.41 22.21 -33.14
C LEU A 379 -26.75 23.66 -33.56
N GLU A 380 -26.96 24.57 -32.61
CA GLU A 380 -27.20 25.99 -32.90
C GLU A 380 -25.96 26.73 -33.41
N ARG A 381 -24.76 26.14 -33.29
CA ARG A 381 -23.50 26.74 -33.74
C ARG A 381 -23.39 26.71 -35.27
N GLU A 382 -22.95 27.82 -35.86
CA GLU A 382 -22.87 27.97 -37.33
C GLU A 382 -21.90 26.97 -37.98
N GLU A 383 -20.87 26.53 -37.25
CA GLU A 383 -19.88 25.55 -37.71
C GLU A 383 -20.34 24.09 -37.64
N VAL A 384 -21.52 23.80 -37.07
CA VAL A 384 -22.02 22.43 -36.85
C VAL A 384 -23.14 22.10 -37.85
N GLU A 385 -22.81 21.30 -38.87
CA GLU A 385 -23.80 20.86 -39.87
C GLU A 385 -24.61 19.62 -39.44
N VAL A 386 -24.04 18.78 -38.56
CA VAL A 386 -24.64 17.51 -38.12
C VAL A 386 -24.58 17.39 -36.61
N SER A 387 -25.73 17.10 -36.01
CA SER A 387 -25.88 16.90 -34.57
C SER A 387 -24.97 15.77 -34.06
N ALA A 388 -24.26 16.03 -32.96
CA ALA A 388 -23.46 15.03 -32.28
C ALA A 388 -24.34 13.93 -31.64
N LYS A 389 -23.80 12.72 -31.54
CA LYS A 389 -24.49 11.61 -30.86
C LYS A 389 -24.58 11.88 -29.35
N PRO A 390 -25.79 11.91 -28.73
CA PRO A 390 -25.90 11.95 -27.28
C PRO A 390 -25.50 10.61 -26.65
N VAL A 391 -24.63 10.65 -25.65
CA VAL A 391 -24.18 9.48 -24.88
C VAL A 391 -24.25 9.73 -23.38
N LEU A 392 -24.91 8.84 -22.62
CA LEU A 392 -24.90 8.87 -21.15
C LEU A 392 -24.01 7.73 -20.63
N PHE A 393 -22.95 8.09 -19.91
CA PHE A 393 -22.05 7.16 -19.24
C PHE A 393 -22.50 6.91 -17.81
N GLY A 394 -22.80 5.66 -17.48
CA GLY A 394 -23.31 5.25 -16.18
C GLY A 394 -22.34 4.36 -15.40
N ASN A 395 -22.06 4.71 -14.14
CA ASN A 395 -21.43 3.81 -13.17
C ASN A 395 -22.40 3.49 -12.02
N ALA A 396 -23.32 2.56 -12.25
CA ALA A 396 -24.29 2.12 -11.25
C ALA A 396 -23.70 1.08 -10.31
N TYR A 397 -24.23 1.01 -9.08
CA TYR A 397 -23.86 0.02 -8.06
C TYR A 397 -22.34 -0.04 -7.82
N ARG A 398 -21.67 1.12 -7.86
CA ARG A 398 -20.22 1.23 -8.07
C ARG A 398 -19.35 0.58 -6.98
N LEU A 399 -19.91 0.34 -5.80
CA LEU A 399 -19.22 -0.29 -4.67
C LEU A 399 -19.43 -1.81 -4.59
N LEU A 400 -20.25 -2.38 -5.47
CA LEU A 400 -20.42 -3.83 -5.58
C LEU A 400 -19.44 -4.40 -6.62
N PRO A 401 -18.97 -5.66 -6.45
CA PRO A 401 -18.29 -6.42 -7.50
C PRO A 401 -19.11 -6.43 -8.78
N VAL A 402 -18.46 -6.31 -9.94
CA VAL A 402 -19.13 -6.16 -11.25
C VAL A 402 -20.11 -7.31 -11.50
N GLU A 403 -19.78 -8.54 -11.10
CA GLU A 403 -20.64 -9.72 -11.31
C GLU A 403 -21.92 -9.70 -10.46
N SER A 404 -21.93 -8.89 -9.39
CA SER A 404 -23.05 -8.78 -8.45
C SER A 404 -23.94 -7.56 -8.69
N ARG A 405 -23.65 -6.76 -9.74
CA ARG A 405 -24.41 -5.54 -10.04
C ARG A 405 -25.72 -5.87 -10.75
N ALA A 406 -26.79 -5.17 -10.36
CA ALA A 406 -28.05 -5.19 -11.09
C ALA A 406 -27.97 -4.33 -12.37
N ALA A 407 -29.06 -4.28 -13.13
CA ALA A 407 -29.13 -3.52 -14.38
C ALA A 407 -28.68 -2.05 -14.19
N PRO A 408 -27.76 -1.53 -15.04
CA PRO A 408 -27.10 -0.26 -14.80
C PRO A 408 -28.02 0.95 -14.96
N PHE A 409 -29.08 0.85 -15.77
CA PHE A 409 -30.04 1.91 -16.03
C PHE A 409 -31.46 1.47 -15.67
N THR A 410 -32.26 2.42 -15.17
CA THR A 410 -33.69 2.18 -14.88
C THR A 410 -34.49 1.97 -16.18
N SER A 411 -35.62 1.25 -16.09
CA SER A 411 -36.53 1.05 -17.23
C SER A 411 -37.03 2.36 -17.84
N LYS A 412 -37.29 3.37 -17.01
CA LYS A 412 -37.65 4.73 -17.47
C LYS A 412 -36.52 5.38 -18.27
N CYS A 413 -35.27 5.24 -17.82
CA CYS A 413 -34.10 5.76 -18.53
C CYS A 413 -33.92 5.07 -19.89
N LEU A 414 -34.05 3.74 -19.94
CA LEU A 414 -33.98 2.96 -21.18
C LEU A 414 -35.05 3.41 -22.20
N SER A 415 -36.32 3.50 -21.78
CA SER A 415 -37.39 3.96 -22.67
C SER A 415 -37.17 5.39 -23.17
N ALA A 416 -36.70 6.29 -22.31
CA ALA A 416 -36.41 7.67 -22.69
C ALA A 416 -35.21 7.79 -23.63
N ALA A 417 -34.18 6.95 -23.45
CA ALA A 417 -33.03 6.90 -24.33
C ALA A 417 -33.41 6.47 -25.75
N ILE A 418 -34.36 5.54 -25.90
CA ILE A 418 -34.90 5.12 -27.20
C ILE A 418 -35.61 6.29 -27.89
N ILE A 419 -36.45 7.03 -27.16
CA ILE A 419 -37.18 8.18 -27.71
C ILE A 419 -36.23 9.31 -28.15
N SER A 420 -35.17 9.53 -27.38
CA SER A 420 -34.18 10.59 -27.64
C SER A 420 -33.01 10.15 -28.53
N SER A 421 -33.01 8.91 -29.04
CA SER A 421 -31.89 8.33 -29.80
C SER A 421 -30.53 8.37 -29.08
N THR A 422 -30.55 8.36 -27.74
CA THR A 422 -29.37 8.42 -26.86
C THR A 422 -28.74 7.05 -26.67
N ALA A 423 -27.41 6.99 -26.73
CA ALA A 423 -26.65 5.80 -26.36
C ALA A 423 -26.36 5.78 -24.85
N LEU A 424 -26.53 4.63 -24.20
CA LEU A 424 -26.26 4.44 -22.78
C LEU A 424 -25.05 3.51 -22.63
N VAL A 425 -23.96 4.01 -22.07
CA VAL A 425 -22.72 3.27 -21.89
C VAL A 425 -22.54 2.90 -20.42
N SER A 426 -22.50 1.61 -20.13
CA SER A 426 -22.06 1.09 -18.84
C SER A 426 -20.54 1.24 -18.74
N THR A 427 -20.06 1.97 -17.74
CA THR A 427 -18.61 2.22 -17.56
C THR A 427 -17.79 0.96 -17.24
N PRO A 428 -18.31 -0.09 -16.57
CA PRO A 428 -17.67 -1.40 -16.53
C PRO A 428 -17.44 -2.05 -17.90
N ASP A 429 -18.36 -1.90 -18.85
CA ASP A 429 -18.21 -2.47 -20.20
C ASP A 429 -17.15 -1.69 -20.99
N LEU A 430 -17.14 -0.36 -20.80
CA LEU A 430 -16.09 0.50 -21.33
C LEU A 430 -14.70 0.13 -20.78
N PHE A 431 -14.60 -0.18 -19.48
CA PHE A 431 -13.34 -0.63 -18.87
C PHE A 431 -12.78 -1.89 -19.56
N VAL A 432 -13.63 -2.88 -19.85
CA VAL A 432 -13.21 -4.13 -20.49
C VAL A 432 -12.59 -3.88 -21.87
N VAL A 433 -13.21 -2.99 -22.66
CA VAL A 433 -12.73 -2.57 -23.98
C VAL A 433 -11.39 -1.83 -23.88
N VAL A 434 -11.32 -0.84 -22.99
CA VAL A 434 -10.13 0.02 -22.86
C VAL A 434 -8.95 -0.77 -22.30
N LYS A 435 -9.19 -1.70 -21.37
CA LYS A 435 -8.18 -2.63 -20.85
C LYS A 435 -7.53 -3.41 -22.00
N TYR A 436 -8.34 -3.99 -22.88
CA TYR A 436 -7.81 -4.70 -24.06
C TYR A 436 -7.00 -3.79 -24.97
N LEU A 437 -7.46 -2.57 -25.25
CA LEU A 437 -6.80 -1.62 -26.15
C LEU A 437 -5.49 -1.05 -25.59
N LYS A 438 -5.39 -0.84 -24.26
CA LYS A 438 -4.13 -0.46 -23.62
C LYS A 438 -3.08 -1.58 -23.74
N ASP A 439 -3.51 -2.84 -23.62
CA ASP A 439 -2.62 -4.00 -23.75
C ASP A 439 -2.31 -4.36 -25.23
N ASN A 440 -3.22 -4.04 -26.15
CA ASN A 440 -3.15 -4.41 -27.56
C ASN A 440 -3.62 -3.23 -28.41
N LYS A 441 -2.69 -2.51 -29.05
CA LYS A 441 -2.98 -1.38 -29.94
C LYS A 441 -3.72 -1.82 -31.23
N ASP A 442 -4.99 -2.15 -31.10
CA ASP A 442 -5.84 -2.70 -32.16
C ASP A 442 -6.78 -1.62 -32.72
N ILE A 443 -6.32 -0.96 -33.79
CA ILE A 443 -7.05 0.12 -34.46
C ILE A 443 -8.40 -0.37 -35.03
N ARG A 444 -8.47 -1.63 -35.48
CA ARG A 444 -9.70 -2.19 -36.07
C ARG A 444 -10.74 -2.43 -34.99
N PHE A 445 -10.33 -2.96 -33.83
CA PHE A 445 -11.21 -3.12 -32.68
C PHE A 445 -11.68 -1.77 -32.14
N ALA A 446 -10.77 -0.81 -31.96
CA ALA A 446 -11.11 0.54 -31.56
C ALA A 446 -12.16 1.18 -32.48
N THR A 447 -12.01 1.02 -33.80
CA THR A 447 -12.99 1.48 -34.80
C THR A 447 -14.37 0.84 -34.62
N LYS A 448 -14.44 -0.47 -34.33
CA LYS A 448 -15.71 -1.13 -34.04
C LYS A 448 -16.34 -0.61 -32.74
N CYS A 449 -15.55 -0.34 -31.72
CA CYS A 449 -16.03 0.24 -30.46
C CYS A 449 -16.60 1.66 -30.66
N ARG A 450 -15.94 2.51 -31.46
CA ARG A 450 -16.46 3.84 -31.81
C ARG A 450 -17.81 3.75 -32.53
N LYS A 451 -17.92 2.86 -33.52
CA LYS A 451 -19.19 2.60 -34.21
C LYS A 451 -20.27 2.07 -33.28
N ALA A 452 -19.92 1.16 -32.36
CA ALA A 452 -20.87 0.65 -31.38
C ALA A 452 -21.48 1.78 -30.54
N ILE A 453 -20.69 2.78 -30.14
CA ILE A 453 -21.21 3.94 -29.40
C ILE A 453 -22.07 4.83 -30.31
N LEU A 454 -21.61 5.14 -31.52
CA LEU A 454 -22.27 6.08 -32.43
C LEU A 454 -23.58 5.54 -33.04
N ASP A 455 -23.61 4.25 -33.38
CA ASP A 455 -24.73 3.62 -34.08
C ASP A 455 -25.82 3.10 -33.11
N SER A 456 -25.49 2.90 -31.83
CA SER A 456 -26.42 2.33 -30.85
C SER A 456 -27.47 3.33 -30.35
N VAL A 457 -28.66 2.82 -30.04
CA VAL A 457 -29.72 3.56 -29.34
C VAL A 457 -30.15 2.73 -28.13
N GLY A 458 -30.16 3.33 -26.94
CA GLY A 458 -30.29 2.59 -25.68
C GLY A 458 -28.94 2.02 -25.24
N LEU A 459 -28.96 0.88 -24.53
CA LEU A 459 -27.74 0.28 -23.97
C LEU A 459 -26.77 -0.15 -25.08
N VAL A 460 -25.54 0.33 -25.00
CA VAL A 460 -24.47 0.01 -25.96
C VAL A 460 -23.93 -1.39 -25.67
N ASP A 461 -23.94 -2.23 -26.70
CA ASP A 461 -23.27 -3.53 -26.68
C ASP A 461 -21.94 -3.43 -27.44
N PHE A 462 -20.82 -3.60 -26.72
CA PHE A 462 -19.50 -3.51 -27.31
C PHE A 462 -19.12 -4.80 -28.05
N PRO A 463 -18.32 -4.71 -29.13
CA PRO A 463 -17.88 -5.90 -29.85
C PRO A 463 -17.08 -6.85 -28.94
N GLU A 464 -17.24 -8.15 -29.15
CA GLU A 464 -16.44 -9.16 -28.45
C GLU A 464 -14.93 -8.93 -28.66
N ILE A 465 -14.17 -9.05 -27.56
CA ILE A 465 -12.72 -8.89 -27.59
C ILE A 465 -12.09 -9.92 -28.53
N PRO A 466 -11.25 -9.50 -29.50
CA PRO A 466 -10.55 -10.41 -30.39
C PRO A 466 -9.67 -11.38 -29.60
N ARG A 467 -9.88 -12.68 -29.81
CA ARG A 467 -8.96 -13.71 -29.29
C ARG A 467 -7.64 -13.60 -30.06
N ARG A 468 -6.51 -13.43 -29.38
CA ARG A 468 -5.16 -13.50 -30.01
C ARG A 468 -5.07 -14.74 -30.90
N GLY A 469 -5.09 -14.55 -32.23
CA GLY A 469 -4.93 -15.65 -33.20
C GLY A 469 -5.71 -15.61 -34.53
N SER A 470 -6.14 -14.46 -35.08
CA SER A 470 -6.84 -14.45 -36.39
C SER A 470 -6.41 -13.34 -37.37
N VAL A 471 -5.18 -12.83 -37.28
CA VAL A 471 -4.65 -11.85 -38.25
C VAL A 471 -3.33 -12.33 -38.87
N LEU A 472 -3.31 -13.55 -39.41
CA LEU A 472 -2.27 -14.00 -40.34
C LEU A 472 -2.87 -15.00 -41.36
N SER A 473 -3.85 -14.57 -42.16
CA SER A 473 -4.21 -15.27 -43.40
C SER A 473 -5.11 -14.40 -44.28
N LYS A 474 -4.54 -13.39 -44.95
CA LYS A 474 -5.13 -12.79 -46.16
C LYS A 474 -4.12 -11.87 -46.84
N GLN A 475 -2.95 -12.41 -47.17
CA GLN A 475 -2.02 -11.75 -48.09
C GLN A 475 -1.10 -12.78 -48.74
N GLU A 476 -1.67 -13.78 -49.41
CA GLU A 476 -0.93 -14.69 -50.31
C GLU A 476 -1.92 -15.53 -51.14
N ARG A 477 -2.74 -14.87 -51.97
CA ARG A 477 -3.36 -15.47 -53.16
C ARG A 477 -3.56 -14.37 -54.19
N GLY A 478 -2.59 -14.20 -55.07
CA GLY A 478 -2.67 -13.21 -56.14
C GLY A 478 -1.38 -12.97 -56.92
N SER A 479 -0.66 -14.00 -57.33
CA SER A 479 0.17 -13.97 -58.55
C SER A 479 0.71 -15.36 -58.87
N SER A 480 -0.04 -16.10 -59.67
CA SER A 480 0.47 -17.15 -60.55
C SER A 480 -0.65 -17.61 -61.47
N ALA A 481 -0.82 -16.92 -62.61
CA ALA A 481 -1.41 -17.49 -63.82
C ALA A 481 -1.07 -16.61 -65.03
N ILE A 482 -0.32 -17.24 -65.93
CA ILE A 482 0.02 -16.88 -67.33
C ILE A 482 1.17 -15.90 -67.51
#